data_AF-A0A7T4YHB5-F1
#
_entry.id   AF-A0A7T4YHB5-F1
#
_cell.length_a   1.000
_cell.length_b   1.000
_cell.length_c   1.000
_cell.angle_alpha   90.00
_cell.angle_beta   90.00
_cell.angle_gamma   90.00
#
_symmetry.space_group_name_H-M   'P 1'
#
loop_
_entity.id
_entity.type
_entity.pdbx_description
1 polymer ?
#
loop_
_entity_poly.entity_id
_entity_poly.type
_entity_poly.pdbx_seq_one_letter_code
_entity_poly.pdbx_strand_id
1 'polypeptide(L)'
;MIKFHCDVCDQKLGVPPEYAGKKVKCTKCGKAHIVPAGGEEMENKAYGEGYELGMLPEGAVKSDHKKTKEEIEATIERESATLIGHGMIKCPHCGKAVKDSAKLCVNCGEFVKADAKAARRKEKKEKKVVGEPKQIGGLGLAMVGGGIAAVISGAIWAGVVYVTGYELGYVAIGVGLLVGVVMVALAGGQHMTVGIGAAGFAVLGLVVGKLMILQFAVPSLIASELIKMPGIEFSLAQSEMLEKKEFSERVQTVLDRRKYGEEDMDISPLPASIAEEMEKEVQARAKKMTDDEKKKLLIEHMVNPLLESLPFEERLKSMMSFWDLAWLGIAVSTAFSVGRGKE
;
A
#
# COMPACT_ATOMS: atom_id res chain seq x y z
N MET A 1 23.12 22.83 30.40
CA MET A 1 22.23 21.79 29.82
C MET A 1 22.87 20.44 30.10
N ILE A 2 22.21 19.55 30.83
CA ILE A 2 22.75 18.23 31.22
C ILE A 2 22.54 17.28 30.04
N LYS A 3 23.62 16.64 29.57
CA LYS A 3 23.60 15.70 28.45
C LYS A 3 23.90 14.29 28.96
N PHE A 4 23.09 13.31 28.58
CA PHE A 4 23.29 11.90 28.94
C PHE A 4 22.71 10.97 27.85
N HIS A 5 23.02 9.68 27.90
CA HIS A 5 22.57 8.69 26.91
C HIS A 5 21.46 7.80 27.49
N CYS A 6 20.52 7.40 26.63
CA CYS A 6 19.48 6.43 26.97
C CYS A 6 20.07 5.02 27.08
N ASP A 7 19.88 4.34 28.22
CA ASP A 7 20.37 2.98 28.47
C ASP A 7 19.78 1.86 27.57
N VAL A 8 18.75 2.16 26.76
CA VAL A 8 18.11 1.17 25.86
C VAL A 8 18.40 1.42 24.39
N CYS A 9 18.27 2.66 23.91
CA CYS A 9 18.36 2.96 22.47
C CYS A 9 19.55 3.86 22.12
N ASP A 10 20.37 4.18 23.13
CA ASP A 10 21.59 4.98 23.04
C ASP A 10 21.40 6.40 22.48
N GLN A 11 20.14 6.88 22.43
CA GLN A 11 19.86 8.26 22.02
C GLN A 11 20.44 9.23 23.05
N LYS A 12 21.22 10.22 22.58
CA LYS A 12 21.69 11.35 23.37
C LYS A 12 20.53 12.29 23.70
N LEU A 13 20.31 12.52 24.99
CA LEU A 13 19.27 13.40 25.52
C LEU A 13 19.93 14.64 26.14
N GLY A 14 19.27 15.79 25.98
CA GLY A 14 19.70 17.07 26.56
C GLY A 14 18.54 17.71 27.31
N VAL A 15 18.74 18.04 28.59
CA VAL A 15 17.70 18.65 29.43
C VAL A 15 18.24 19.86 30.21
N PRO A 16 17.38 20.83 30.57
CA PRO A 16 17.79 21.94 31.43
C PRO A 16 18.25 21.46 32.82
N PRO A 17 19.15 22.21 33.50
CA PRO A 17 19.65 21.84 34.84
C PRO A 17 18.55 21.68 35.91
N GLU A 18 17.42 22.37 35.76
CA GLU A 18 16.24 22.26 36.65
C GLU A 18 15.61 20.86 36.69
N TYR A 19 15.99 19.99 35.75
CA TYR A 19 15.57 18.60 35.69
C TYR A 19 16.56 17.63 36.34
N ALA A 20 17.68 18.11 36.91
CA ALA A 20 18.62 17.31 37.70
C ALA A 20 17.86 16.48 38.77
N GLY A 21 18.09 15.17 38.79
CA GLY A 21 17.42 14.23 39.69
C GLY A 21 15.95 13.93 39.37
N LYS A 22 15.34 14.61 38.38
CA LYS A 22 13.96 14.36 37.94
C LYS A 22 13.90 13.26 36.88
N LYS A 23 12.73 12.65 36.73
CA LYS A 23 12.47 11.64 35.69
C LYS A 23 12.08 12.31 34.37
N VAL A 24 12.70 11.88 33.27
CA VAL A 24 12.39 12.29 31.90
C VAL A 24 12.23 11.08 30.99
N LYS A 25 11.44 11.18 29.91
CA LYS A 25 11.25 10.09 28.93
C LYS A 25 12.15 10.30 27.71
N CYS A 26 12.77 9.23 27.22
CA CYS A 26 13.49 9.24 25.96
C CYS A 26 12.51 9.46 24.79
N THR A 27 12.83 10.39 23.88
CA THR A 27 11.97 10.73 22.74
C THR A 27 11.90 9.64 21.67
N LYS A 28 12.89 8.73 21.61
CA LYS A 28 12.94 7.64 20.61
C LYS A 28 12.28 6.36 21.10
N CYS A 29 12.60 5.89 22.32
CA CYS A 29 12.09 4.61 22.83
C CYS A 29 11.00 4.75 23.92
N GLY A 30 10.76 5.95 24.47
CA GLY A 30 9.74 6.18 25.49
C GLY A 30 10.10 5.76 26.92
N LYS A 31 11.24 5.08 27.14
CA LYS A 31 11.69 4.66 28.49
C LYS A 31 11.99 5.87 29.38
N ALA A 32 11.64 5.76 30.66
CA ALA A 32 11.89 6.79 31.65
C ALA A 32 13.29 6.65 32.26
N HIS A 33 14.02 7.75 32.38
CA HIS A 33 15.35 7.84 32.98
C HIS A 33 15.39 8.94 34.03
N ILE A 34 16.26 8.80 35.02
CA ILE A 34 16.56 9.87 35.98
C ILE A 34 17.69 10.70 35.39
N VAL A 35 17.48 12.01 35.27
CA VAL A 35 18.54 12.94 34.84
C VAL A 35 19.63 12.93 35.91
N PRO A 36 20.89 12.67 35.56
CA PRO A 36 21.98 12.74 36.52
C PRO A 36 21.95 14.09 37.22
N ALA A 37 21.97 14.10 38.56
CA ALA A 37 22.17 15.35 39.28
C ALA A 37 23.57 15.82 38.89
N GLY A 38 23.64 16.88 38.08
CA GLY A 38 24.90 17.45 37.65
C GLY A 38 25.61 17.99 38.89
N GLY A 39 26.47 17.16 39.49
CA GLY A 39 27.63 17.68 40.19
C GLY A 39 28.45 18.46 39.17
N GLU A 40 28.86 19.65 39.56
CA GLU A 40 29.68 20.58 38.79
C GLU A 40 30.82 19.86 38.05
N GLU A 41 31.22 20.44 36.93
CA GLU A 41 32.41 20.08 36.18
C GLU A 41 33.57 19.69 37.11
N MET A 42 33.87 18.39 37.21
CA MET A 42 35.23 17.98 37.53
C MET A 42 36.03 18.10 36.24
N GLU A 43 36.55 19.31 36.07
CA GLU A 43 37.72 19.62 35.29
C GLU A 43 38.84 18.62 35.63
N ASN A 44 39.30 17.94 34.60
CA ASN A 44 40.43 17.02 34.63
C ASN A 44 41.69 17.79 35.08
N LYS A 45 42.11 17.65 36.34
CA LYS A 45 43.50 17.89 36.77
C LYS A 45 43.79 17.14 38.08
N ALA A 46 44.76 16.22 37.96
CA ALA A 46 45.69 15.69 38.95
C ALA A 46 45.30 15.74 40.44
N TYR A 47 45.32 14.59 41.11
CA TYR A 47 46.25 14.32 42.22
C TYR A 47 46.14 12.83 42.59
N GLY A 48 47.26 12.12 42.50
CA GLY A 48 47.44 10.86 43.21
C GLY A 48 47.87 11.19 44.64
N GLU A 49 47.23 10.58 45.61
CA GLU A 49 47.77 10.31 46.95
C GLU A 49 46.73 9.49 47.71
N GLY A 50 47.21 8.42 48.38
CA GLY A 50 46.36 7.46 49.07
C GLY A 50 45.91 7.91 50.45
N TYR A 51 44.85 7.28 50.93
CA TYR A 51 44.54 7.01 52.35
C TYR A 51 43.41 5.96 52.38
N GLU A 52 43.73 4.74 52.79
CA GLU A 52 43.50 4.14 54.10
C GLU A 52 42.03 3.85 54.45
N LEU A 53 41.72 2.55 54.46
CA LEU A 53 40.50 1.97 55.01
C LEU A 53 40.40 2.27 56.51
N GLY A 54 39.45 3.13 56.87
CA GLY A 54 38.99 3.31 58.25
C GLY A 54 37.90 2.28 58.61
N MET A 55 38.21 1.45 59.59
CA MET A 55 37.36 0.44 60.23
C MET A 55 35.99 1.00 60.68
N LEU A 56 34.92 0.23 60.46
CA LEU A 56 33.65 0.41 61.18
C LEU A 56 33.65 -0.47 62.44
N PRO A 57 33.16 0.04 63.58
CA PRO A 57 33.15 -0.70 64.83
C PRO A 57 32.06 -1.78 64.85
N GLU A 58 32.47 -2.98 65.24
CA GLU A 58 31.59 -4.07 65.64
C GLU A 58 30.95 -3.73 66.99
N GLY A 59 29.62 -3.62 67.05
CA GLY A 59 28.95 -3.36 68.32
C GLY A 59 27.43 -3.19 68.28
N ALA A 60 26.73 -4.28 68.58
CA ALA A 60 25.49 -4.33 69.37
C ALA A 60 24.20 -3.72 68.78
N VAL A 61 23.41 -4.60 68.15
CA VAL A 61 21.95 -4.61 68.34
C VAL A 61 21.53 -6.05 68.65
N LYS A 62 21.34 -6.33 69.94
CA LYS A 62 20.59 -7.52 70.39
C LYS A 62 19.11 -7.17 70.30
N SER A 63 18.41 -7.74 69.33
CA SER A 63 16.95 -7.76 69.34
C SER A 63 16.47 -9.20 69.44
N ASP A 64 16.16 -9.60 70.67
CA ASP A 64 15.37 -10.78 70.98
C ASP A 64 13.94 -10.56 70.49
N HIS A 65 13.62 -11.01 69.28
CA HIS A 65 12.26 -11.42 68.93
C HIS A 65 12.30 -12.38 67.74
N LYS A 66 12.34 -13.67 68.06
CA LYS A 66 12.08 -14.76 67.13
C LYS A 66 10.56 -14.86 66.91
N LYS A 67 9.96 -13.88 66.25
CA LYS A 67 8.68 -14.10 65.54
C LYS A 67 9.02 -14.76 64.22
N THR A 68 8.32 -15.85 63.90
CA THR A 68 8.53 -16.53 62.61
C THR A 68 8.10 -15.61 61.47
N LYS A 69 8.76 -15.73 60.32
CA LYS A 69 8.43 -14.98 59.10
C LYS A 69 6.93 -15.07 58.76
N GLU A 70 6.32 -16.22 59.06
CA GLU A 70 4.89 -16.50 58.89
C GLU A 70 4.00 -15.68 59.81
N GLU A 71 4.42 -15.38 61.05
CA GLU A 71 3.64 -14.51 61.96
C GLU A 71 3.68 -13.04 61.54
N ILE A 72 4.79 -12.59 60.96
CA ILE A 72 4.92 -11.23 60.43
C ILE A 72 4.08 -11.07 59.17
N GLU A 73 4.14 -12.04 58.25
CA GLU A 73 3.32 -12.04 57.02
C GLU A 73 1.81 -12.13 57.36
N ALA A 74 1.41 -12.95 58.33
CA ALA A 74 0.02 -13.06 58.76
C ALA A 74 -0.51 -11.79 59.45
N THR A 75 0.34 -11.05 60.17
CA THR A 75 -0.06 -9.78 60.80
C THR A 75 -0.23 -8.67 59.75
N ILE A 76 0.66 -8.62 58.75
CA ILE A 76 0.58 -7.66 57.64
C ILE A 76 -0.65 -7.93 56.76
N GLU A 77 -1.01 -9.18 56.51
CA GLU A 77 -2.23 -9.53 55.74
C GLU A 77 -3.52 -9.20 56.52
N ARG A 78 -3.54 -9.40 57.84
CA ARG A 78 -4.73 -9.14 58.66
C ARG A 78 -4.99 -7.63 58.86
N GLU A 79 -3.95 -6.81 58.96
CA GLU A 79 -4.09 -5.34 59.01
C GLU A 79 -4.42 -4.75 57.63
N SER A 80 -3.85 -5.28 56.55
CA SER A 80 -4.14 -4.79 55.20
C SER A 80 -5.54 -5.15 54.71
N ALA A 81 -6.11 -6.29 55.13
CA ALA A 81 -7.49 -6.66 54.79
C ALA A 81 -8.55 -5.78 55.49
N THR A 82 -8.25 -5.22 56.66
CA THR A 82 -9.21 -4.41 57.44
C THR A 82 -9.30 -2.95 56.95
N LEU A 83 -8.38 -2.52 56.06
CA LEU A 83 -8.31 -1.15 55.51
C LEU A 83 -8.90 -0.98 54.10
N ILE A 84 -9.41 -2.06 53.48
CA ILE A 84 -9.90 -2.05 52.08
C ILE A 84 -11.34 -1.50 51.94
N GLY A 85 -11.95 -0.99 53.02
CA GLY A 85 -13.26 -0.31 52.98
C GLY A 85 -13.24 1.16 52.54
N HIS A 86 -12.08 1.79 52.40
CA HIS A 86 -12.01 3.25 52.23
C HIS A 86 -11.50 3.68 50.86
N GLY A 87 -12.43 3.78 49.90
CA GLY A 87 -12.38 4.72 48.77
C GLY A 87 -10.99 5.05 48.23
N MET A 88 -10.21 4.06 47.78
CA MET A 88 -8.94 4.33 47.11
C MET A 88 -9.08 4.16 45.60
N ILE A 89 -8.54 5.13 44.85
CA ILE A 89 -8.40 5.10 43.39
C ILE A 89 -6.92 5.01 43.03
N LYS A 90 -6.60 4.52 41.84
CA LYS A 90 -5.24 4.62 41.30
C LYS A 90 -5.04 6.01 40.70
N CYS A 91 -3.96 6.68 41.07
CA CYS A 91 -3.57 7.94 40.47
C CYS A 91 -3.37 7.73 38.94
N PRO A 92 -4.00 8.54 38.06
CA PRO A 92 -3.85 8.38 36.61
C PRO A 92 -2.43 8.72 36.12
N HIS A 93 -1.64 9.43 36.92
CA HIS A 93 -0.27 9.84 36.56
C HIS A 93 0.80 8.84 36.99
N CYS A 94 0.72 8.27 38.20
CA CYS A 94 1.75 7.36 38.73
C CYS A 94 1.28 5.94 39.03
N GLY A 95 -0.02 5.65 38.93
CA GLY A 95 -0.59 4.32 39.15
C GLY A 95 -0.70 3.87 40.62
N LYS A 96 -0.15 4.63 41.57
CA LYS A 96 -0.21 4.30 43.00
C LYS A 96 -1.59 4.63 43.59
N ALA A 97 -1.96 3.91 44.65
CA ALA A 97 -3.22 4.12 45.35
C ALA A 97 -3.24 5.50 46.05
N VAL A 98 -4.37 6.17 45.94
CA VAL A 98 -4.67 7.46 46.56
C VAL A 98 -6.12 7.45 47.02
N LYS A 99 -6.46 8.19 48.08
CA LYS A 99 -7.86 8.37 48.48
C LYS A 99 -8.66 9.03 47.35
N ASP A 100 -9.88 8.57 47.14
CA ASP A 100 -10.84 9.05 46.14
C ASP A 100 -11.22 10.53 46.31
N SER A 101 -11.08 11.05 47.52
CA SER A 101 -11.27 12.44 47.90
C SER A 101 -9.99 13.29 47.83
N ALA A 102 -8.83 12.70 47.54
CA ALA A 102 -7.58 13.45 47.47
C ALA A 102 -7.54 14.32 46.20
N LYS A 103 -7.40 15.64 46.38
CA LYS A 103 -7.20 16.57 45.25
C LYS A 103 -5.80 16.47 44.64
N LEU A 104 -4.82 15.99 45.40
CA LEU A 104 -3.41 15.89 45.02
C LEU A 104 -2.85 14.50 45.35
N CYS A 105 -2.06 13.92 44.46
CA CYS A 105 -1.41 12.65 44.73
C CYS A 105 -0.18 12.83 45.63
N VAL A 106 -0.22 12.23 46.83
CA VAL A 106 0.90 12.26 47.78
C VAL A 106 2.20 11.62 47.23
N ASN A 107 2.11 10.85 46.14
CA ASN A 107 3.25 10.11 45.60
C ASN A 107 3.91 10.76 44.37
N CYS A 108 3.16 11.52 43.56
CA CYS A 108 3.71 12.18 42.38
C CYS A 108 3.47 13.69 42.32
N GLY A 109 2.74 14.27 43.28
CA GLY A 109 2.48 15.71 43.35
C GLY A 109 1.44 16.22 42.35
N GLU A 110 0.90 15.37 41.48
CA GLU A 110 -0.05 15.78 40.44
C GLU A 110 -1.50 15.82 40.96
N PHE A 111 -2.32 16.71 40.42
CA PHE A 111 -3.73 16.83 40.79
C PHE A 111 -4.54 15.60 40.32
N VAL A 112 -5.23 14.96 41.26
CA VAL A 112 -6.11 13.83 40.96
C VAL A 112 -7.49 14.43 40.69
N LYS A 113 -7.83 14.63 39.40
CA LYS A 113 -9.11 15.22 38.99
C LYS A 113 -10.28 14.45 39.63
N ALA A 114 -11.02 15.11 40.51
CA ALA A 114 -12.11 14.53 41.32
C ALA A 114 -13.34 14.06 40.51
N ASP A 115 -13.30 14.15 39.18
CA ASP A 115 -14.44 13.96 38.30
C ASP A 115 -14.52 12.56 37.66
N ALA A 116 -13.82 11.57 38.22
CA ALA A 116 -13.87 10.19 37.71
C ALA A 116 -15.30 9.60 37.68
N LYS A 117 -16.20 10.06 38.58
CA LYS A 117 -17.63 9.69 38.56
C LYS A 117 -18.44 10.41 37.47
N ALA A 118 -18.11 11.65 37.13
CA ALA A 118 -18.78 12.40 36.06
C ALA A 118 -18.35 11.89 34.66
N ALA A 119 -17.07 11.54 34.50
CA ALA A 119 -16.54 10.93 33.27
C ALA A 119 -17.19 9.56 33.00
N ARG A 120 -17.32 8.69 34.03
CA ARG A 120 -17.97 7.37 33.90
C ARG A 120 -19.46 7.46 33.58
N ARG A 121 -20.17 8.51 34.03
CA ARG A 121 -21.60 8.70 33.74
C ARG A 121 -21.86 9.25 32.34
N LYS A 122 -20.93 10.02 31.76
CA LYS A 122 -20.98 10.44 30.34
C LYS A 122 -20.68 9.26 29.39
N GLU A 123 -19.65 8.46 29.67
CA GLU A 123 -19.30 7.30 28.84
C GLU A 123 -20.43 6.27 28.73
N LYS A 124 -21.18 6.04 29.83
CA LYS A 124 -22.29 5.08 29.84
C LYS A 124 -23.55 5.58 29.12
N LYS A 125 -23.68 6.89 28.90
CA LYS A 125 -24.83 7.50 28.19
C LYS A 125 -24.56 7.61 26.68
N GLU A 126 -23.32 7.83 26.26
CA GLU A 126 -22.95 7.85 24.83
C GLU A 126 -22.92 6.46 24.18
N LYS A 127 -22.52 5.41 24.93
CA LYS A 127 -22.53 4.03 24.40
C LYS A 127 -23.93 3.44 24.16
N LYS A 128 -25.01 4.11 24.56
CA LYS A 128 -26.38 3.57 24.47
C LYS A 128 -27.22 4.14 23.31
N VAL A 129 -26.67 5.04 22.47
CA VAL A 129 -27.44 5.71 21.39
C VAL A 129 -26.96 5.35 19.98
N VAL A 130 -25.77 4.76 19.82
CA VAL A 130 -25.37 4.18 18.53
C VAL A 130 -25.85 2.74 18.52
N GLY A 131 -27.08 2.52 18.04
CA GLY A 131 -27.57 1.18 17.77
C GLY A 131 -26.56 0.43 16.90
N GLU A 132 -26.25 -0.82 17.27
CA GLU A 132 -25.39 -1.68 16.45
C GLU A 132 -25.90 -1.62 15.01
N PRO A 133 -25.05 -1.27 14.04
CA PRO A 133 -25.45 -1.28 12.65
C PRO A 133 -25.90 -2.70 12.34
N LYS A 134 -27.19 -2.84 12.04
CA LYS A 134 -27.81 -4.11 11.66
C LYS A 134 -26.94 -4.69 10.55
N GLN A 135 -26.30 -5.84 10.78
CA GLN A 135 -25.43 -6.49 9.78
C GLN A 135 -26.31 -6.89 8.57
N ILE A 136 -26.35 -6.03 7.55
CA ILE A 136 -27.13 -6.26 6.32
C ILE A 136 -26.35 -7.15 5.33
N GLY A 137 -25.05 -7.36 5.60
CA GLY A 137 -24.11 -7.98 4.68
C GLY A 137 -23.66 -9.38 5.11
N GLY A 138 -23.65 -10.32 4.16
CA GLY A 138 -23.05 -11.64 4.32
C GLY A 138 -21.83 -11.82 3.43
N LEU A 139 -20.93 -12.73 3.78
CA LEU A 139 -19.69 -13.00 3.02
C LEU A 139 -19.95 -13.27 1.53
N GLY A 140 -21.02 -13.98 1.19
CA GLY A 140 -21.39 -14.24 -0.21
C GLY A 140 -21.69 -12.97 -1.00
N LEU A 141 -22.41 -12.01 -0.41
CA LEU A 141 -22.70 -10.72 -1.03
C LEU A 141 -21.42 -9.91 -1.22
N ALA A 142 -20.50 -9.96 -0.24
CA ALA A 142 -19.20 -9.31 -0.33
C ALA A 142 -18.34 -9.88 -1.47
N MET A 143 -18.36 -11.21 -1.68
CA MET A 143 -17.62 -11.84 -2.78
C MET A 143 -18.15 -11.42 -4.16
N VAL A 144 -19.48 -11.41 -4.34
CA VAL A 144 -20.09 -10.96 -5.60
C VAL A 144 -19.78 -9.48 -5.85
N GLY A 145 -19.96 -8.63 -4.83
CA GLY A 145 -19.67 -7.21 -4.95
C GLY A 145 -18.19 -6.91 -5.19
N GLY A 146 -17.28 -7.65 -4.54
CA GLY A 146 -15.83 -7.57 -4.77
C GLY A 146 -15.45 -7.94 -6.20
N GLY A 147 -16.04 -9.00 -6.75
CA GLY A 147 -15.84 -9.39 -8.15
C GLY A 147 -16.30 -8.34 -9.15
N ILE A 148 -17.50 -7.77 -8.96
CA ILE A 148 -18.01 -6.69 -9.81
C ILE A 148 -17.10 -5.46 -9.71
N ALA A 149 -16.71 -5.06 -8.49
CA ALA A 149 -15.81 -3.93 -8.28
C ALA A 149 -14.44 -4.15 -8.95
N ALA A 150 -13.89 -5.36 -8.89
CA ALA A 150 -12.63 -5.71 -9.53
C ALA A 150 -12.70 -5.53 -11.07
N VAL A 151 -13.73 -6.07 -11.71
CA VAL A 151 -13.92 -5.95 -13.17
C VAL A 151 -14.11 -4.49 -13.58
N ILE A 152 -14.97 -3.74 -12.88
CA ILE A 152 -15.21 -2.33 -13.16
C ILE A 152 -13.92 -1.51 -13.01
N SER A 153 -13.15 -1.76 -11.94
CA SER A 153 -11.88 -1.06 -11.72
C SER A 153 -10.87 -1.36 -12.82
N GLY A 154 -10.77 -2.62 -13.25
CA GLY A 154 -9.91 -3.03 -14.37
C GLY A 154 -10.30 -2.36 -15.68
N ALA A 155 -11.60 -2.29 -15.98
CA ALA A 155 -12.11 -1.63 -17.18
C ALA A 155 -11.85 -0.10 -17.16
N ILE A 156 -12.05 0.55 -16.01
CA ILE A 156 -11.73 1.99 -15.84
C ILE A 156 -10.24 2.22 -16.08
N TRP A 157 -9.37 1.39 -15.49
CA TRP A 157 -7.93 1.49 -15.70
C TRP A 157 -7.55 1.34 -17.18
N ALA A 158 -8.10 0.33 -17.86
CA ALA A 158 -7.86 0.12 -19.29
C ALA A 158 -8.33 1.30 -20.14
N GLY A 159 -9.48 1.90 -19.81
CA GLY A 159 -9.97 3.11 -20.47
C GLY A 159 -9.04 4.31 -20.30
N VAL A 160 -8.47 4.50 -19.09
CA VAL A 160 -7.48 5.56 -18.86
C VAL A 160 -6.23 5.34 -19.72
N VAL A 161 -5.72 4.11 -19.80
CA VAL A 161 -4.55 3.80 -20.66
C VAL A 161 -4.89 3.99 -22.14
N TYR A 162 -6.08 3.61 -22.58
CA TYR A 162 -6.53 3.80 -23.96
C TYR A 162 -6.54 5.28 -24.37
N VAL A 163 -7.01 6.17 -23.50
CA VAL A 163 -7.09 7.61 -23.79
C VAL A 163 -5.74 8.30 -23.64
N THR A 164 -4.97 7.94 -22.61
CA THR A 164 -3.71 8.65 -22.28
C THR A 164 -2.49 8.09 -22.98
N GLY A 165 -2.52 6.81 -23.38
CA GLY A 165 -1.36 6.06 -23.86
C GLY A 165 -0.32 5.73 -22.79
N TYR A 166 -0.60 6.00 -21.51
CA TYR A 166 0.35 5.78 -20.41
C TYR A 166 -0.21 4.79 -19.38
N GLU A 167 0.62 3.81 -19.00
CA GLU A 167 0.33 2.89 -17.91
C GLU A 167 0.66 3.53 -16.55
N LEU A 168 -0.36 4.08 -15.88
CA LEU A 168 -0.21 4.72 -14.57
C LEU A 168 -0.25 3.67 -13.44
N GLY A 169 0.92 3.31 -12.90
CA GLY A 169 1.02 2.32 -11.82
C GLY A 169 0.25 2.67 -10.54
N TYR A 170 0.07 3.96 -10.22
CA TYR A 170 -0.68 4.41 -9.03
C TYR A 170 -2.14 3.98 -9.03
N VAL A 171 -2.71 3.66 -10.19
CA VAL A 171 -4.09 3.15 -10.31
C VAL A 171 -4.26 1.85 -9.52
N ALA A 172 -3.19 1.06 -9.34
CA ALA A 172 -3.21 -0.17 -8.55
C ALA A 172 -3.63 0.06 -7.08
N ILE A 173 -3.23 1.20 -6.49
CA ILE A 173 -3.66 1.59 -5.14
C ILE A 173 -5.19 1.83 -5.12
N GLY A 174 -5.70 2.54 -6.15
CA GLY A 174 -7.12 2.81 -6.30
C GLY A 174 -7.96 1.55 -6.46
N VAL A 175 -7.50 0.61 -7.29
CA VAL A 175 -8.14 -0.72 -7.47
C VAL A 175 -8.21 -1.46 -6.14
N GLY A 176 -7.07 -1.61 -5.45
CA GLY A 176 -7.00 -2.32 -4.17
C GLY A 176 -7.88 -1.68 -3.09
N LEU A 177 -7.86 -0.36 -3.00
CA LEU A 177 -8.70 0.40 -2.06
C LEU A 177 -10.19 0.22 -2.37
N LEU A 178 -10.61 0.37 -3.63
CA LEU A 178 -12.02 0.27 -4.02
C LEU A 178 -12.57 -1.13 -3.72
N VAL A 179 -11.85 -2.18 -4.14
CA VAL A 179 -12.24 -3.58 -3.90
C VAL A 179 -12.33 -3.84 -2.40
N GLY A 180 -11.32 -3.43 -1.62
CA GLY A 180 -11.32 -3.58 -0.16
C GLY A 180 -12.51 -2.89 0.51
N VAL A 181 -12.80 -1.63 0.16
CA VAL A 181 -13.92 -0.86 0.72
C VAL A 181 -15.26 -1.51 0.40
N VAL A 182 -15.48 -1.91 -0.86
CA VAL A 182 -16.71 -2.57 -1.28
C VAL A 182 -16.92 -3.87 -0.51
N MET A 183 -15.86 -4.68 -0.36
CA MET A 183 -15.96 -5.94 0.37
C MET A 183 -16.24 -5.74 1.86
N VAL A 184 -15.60 -4.76 2.52
CA VAL A 184 -15.87 -4.45 3.94
C VAL A 184 -17.31 -3.95 4.13
N ALA A 185 -17.77 -3.06 3.25
CA ALA A 185 -19.12 -2.51 3.31
C ALA A 185 -20.19 -3.61 3.16
N LEU A 186 -19.99 -4.54 2.23
CA LEU A 186 -20.94 -5.63 1.95
C LEU A 186 -20.79 -6.84 2.88
N ALA A 187 -19.65 -7.01 3.55
CA ALA A 187 -19.46 -8.05 4.57
C ALA A 187 -19.97 -7.63 5.96
N GLY A 188 -20.26 -6.34 6.15
CA GLY A 188 -20.71 -5.79 7.43
C GLY A 188 -19.60 -5.71 8.50
N GLY A 189 -18.32 -5.73 8.09
CA GLY A 189 -17.20 -5.61 9.02
C GLY A 189 -15.86 -6.03 8.42
N GLN A 190 -14.79 -5.76 9.19
CA GLN A 190 -13.41 -6.13 8.86
C GLN A 190 -13.02 -7.42 9.56
N HIS A 191 -12.45 -8.36 8.82
CA HIS A 191 -11.94 -9.64 9.36
C HIS A 191 -11.03 -10.32 8.33
N MET A 192 -10.25 -11.32 8.78
CA MET A 192 -9.19 -11.91 7.97
C MET A 192 -9.67 -12.53 6.65
N THR A 193 -10.85 -13.18 6.62
CA THR A 193 -11.38 -13.78 5.38
C THR A 193 -11.79 -12.72 4.36
N VAL A 194 -12.32 -11.56 4.79
CA VAL A 194 -12.60 -10.42 3.91
C VAL A 194 -11.31 -9.84 3.36
N GLY A 195 -10.27 -9.72 4.18
CA GLY A 195 -8.93 -9.30 3.72
C GLY A 195 -8.37 -10.20 2.62
N ILE A 196 -8.41 -11.53 2.82
CA ILE A 196 -7.93 -12.51 1.82
C ILE A 196 -8.76 -12.42 0.53
N GLY A 197 -10.09 -12.36 0.64
CA GLY A 197 -10.97 -12.20 -0.52
C GLY A 197 -10.68 -10.91 -1.30
N ALA A 198 -10.49 -9.79 -0.59
CA ALA A 198 -10.17 -8.50 -1.20
C ALA A 198 -8.84 -8.52 -1.94
N ALA A 199 -7.81 -9.15 -1.37
CA ALA A 199 -6.53 -9.37 -2.03
C ALA A 199 -6.70 -10.17 -3.34
N GLY A 200 -7.43 -11.29 -3.30
CA GLY A 200 -7.67 -12.12 -4.48
C GLY A 200 -8.41 -11.36 -5.59
N PHE A 201 -9.45 -10.60 -5.24
CA PHE A 201 -10.17 -9.79 -6.22
C PHE A 201 -9.38 -8.59 -6.74
N ALA A 202 -8.47 -8.01 -5.95
CA ALA A 202 -7.56 -6.98 -6.44
C ALA A 202 -6.61 -7.53 -7.52
N VAL A 203 -6.08 -8.75 -7.33
CA VAL A 203 -5.29 -9.44 -8.38
C VAL A 203 -6.16 -9.66 -9.62
N LEU A 204 -7.39 -10.16 -9.46
CA LEU A 204 -8.30 -10.37 -10.57
C LEU A 204 -8.55 -9.07 -11.35
N GLY A 205 -8.82 -7.95 -10.66
CA GLY A 205 -9.07 -6.66 -11.29
C GLY A 205 -7.88 -6.15 -12.09
N LEU A 206 -6.65 -6.33 -11.58
CA LEU A 206 -5.43 -5.98 -12.29
C LEU A 206 -5.19 -6.87 -13.52
N VAL A 207 -5.41 -8.18 -13.39
CA VAL A 207 -5.29 -9.11 -14.53
C VAL A 207 -6.31 -8.75 -15.62
N VAL A 208 -7.58 -8.55 -15.25
CA VAL A 208 -8.64 -8.15 -16.20
C VAL A 208 -8.27 -6.82 -16.87
N GLY A 209 -7.83 -5.83 -16.11
CA GLY A 209 -7.40 -4.55 -16.67
C GLY A 209 -6.24 -4.69 -17.65
N LYS A 210 -5.21 -5.49 -17.32
CA LYS A 210 -4.07 -5.73 -18.21
C LYS A 210 -4.49 -6.45 -19.49
N LEU A 211 -5.38 -7.44 -19.40
CA LEU A 211 -5.94 -8.12 -20.58
C LEU A 211 -6.74 -7.17 -21.48
N MET A 212 -7.52 -6.27 -20.89
CA MET A 212 -8.25 -5.25 -21.65
C MET A 212 -7.30 -4.24 -22.31
N ILE A 213 -6.23 -3.81 -21.64
CA ILE A 213 -5.19 -2.94 -22.23
C ILE A 213 -4.56 -3.65 -23.43
N LEU A 214 -4.17 -4.91 -23.26
CA LEU A 214 -3.55 -5.73 -24.30
C LEU A 214 -4.45 -5.91 -25.52
N GLN A 215 -5.77 -6.06 -25.31
CA GLN A 215 -6.72 -6.25 -26.39
C GLN A 215 -7.12 -4.93 -27.09
N PHE A 216 -7.30 -3.84 -26.34
CA PHE A 216 -7.94 -2.62 -26.87
C PHE A 216 -6.98 -1.43 -26.99
N ALA A 217 -6.03 -1.26 -26.08
CA ALA A 217 -5.12 -0.11 -26.06
C ALA A 217 -3.86 -0.36 -26.88
N VAL A 218 -3.24 -1.54 -26.75
CA VAL A 218 -1.97 -1.86 -27.43
C VAL A 218 -2.07 -1.74 -28.96
N PRO A 219 -3.09 -2.29 -29.65
CA PRO A 219 -3.16 -2.14 -31.10
C PRO A 219 -3.24 -0.69 -31.56
N SER A 220 -4.02 0.12 -30.82
CA SER A 220 -4.20 1.56 -31.07
C SER A 220 -2.89 2.33 -30.89
N LEU A 221 -2.11 2.01 -29.85
CA LEU A 221 -0.83 2.66 -29.56
C LEU A 221 0.24 2.29 -30.59
N ILE A 222 0.38 1.00 -30.92
CA ILE A 222 1.32 0.55 -31.95
C ILE A 222 0.98 1.20 -33.30
N ALA A 223 -0.29 1.19 -33.69
CA ALA A 223 -0.72 1.81 -34.94
C ALA A 223 -0.40 3.31 -34.97
N SER A 224 -0.58 4.03 -33.85
CA SER A 224 -0.26 5.46 -33.78
C SER A 224 1.22 5.78 -33.95
N GLU A 225 2.11 4.89 -33.53
CA GLU A 225 3.55 5.05 -33.77
C GLU A 225 3.95 4.61 -35.18
N LEU A 226 3.34 3.54 -35.70
CA LEU A 226 3.60 3.07 -37.06
C LEU A 226 3.20 4.10 -38.12
N ILE A 227 2.09 4.83 -37.95
CA ILE A 227 1.66 5.90 -38.88
C ILE A 227 2.76 6.96 -39.09
N LYS A 228 3.59 7.20 -38.07
CA LYS A 228 4.67 8.20 -38.15
C LYS A 228 5.87 7.72 -38.98
N MET A 229 5.95 6.44 -39.31
CA MET A 229 7.06 5.90 -40.11
C MET A 229 6.88 6.28 -41.59
N PRO A 230 7.90 6.89 -42.23
CA PRO A 230 7.81 7.28 -43.64
C PRO A 230 7.64 6.04 -44.53
N GLY A 231 6.75 6.14 -45.52
CA GLY A 231 6.50 5.06 -46.49
C GLY A 231 5.39 4.08 -46.10
N ILE A 232 4.92 4.08 -44.84
CA ILE A 232 3.86 3.14 -44.42
C ILE A 232 2.54 3.36 -45.17
N GLU A 233 2.24 4.62 -45.52
CA GLU A 233 1.03 4.98 -46.27
C GLU A 233 0.97 4.31 -47.64
N PHE A 234 2.11 4.18 -48.30
CA PHE A 234 2.21 3.51 -49.60
C PHE A 234 1.91 2.02 -49.45
N SER A 235 2.55 1.35 -48.48
CA SER A 235 2.33 -0.08 -48.23
C SER A 235 0.88 -0.39 -47.85
N LEU A 236 0.25 0.45 -47.02
CA LEU A 236 -1.16 0.30 -46.63
C LEU A 236 -2.12 0.50 -47.81
N ALA A 237 -1.90 1.55 -48.61
CA ALA A 237 -2.69 1.77 -49.82
C ALA A 237 -2.54 0.61 -50.80
N GLN A 238 -1.32 0.10 -50.97
CA GLN A 238 -1.06 -1.03 -51.85
C GLN A 238 -1.78 -2.29 -51.37
N SER A 239 -1.69 -2.62 -50.08
CA SER A 239 -2.35 -3.81 -49.53
C SER A 239 -3.87 -3.71 -49.64
N GLU A 240 -4.45 -2.56 -49.30
CA GLU A 240 -5.90 -2.34 -49.40
C GLU A 240 -6.40 -2.44 -50.85
N MET A 241 -5.70 -1.79 -51.80
CA MET A 241 -6.08 -1.82 -53.21
C MET A 241 -5.96 -3.23 -53.81
N LEU A 242 -4.94 -4.00 -53.40
CA LEU A 242 -4.77 -5.40 -53.82
C LEU A 242 -5.90 -6.30 -53.32
N GLU A 243 -6.34 -6.09 -52.09
CA GLU A 243 -7.44 -6.86 -51.50
C GLU A 243 -8.78 -6.52 -52.13
N LYS A 244 -9.08 -5.22 -52.27
CA LYS A 244 -10.36 -4.73 -52.82
C LYS A 244 -10.42 -4.76 -54.35
N LYS A 245 -9.32 -5.10 -55.03
CA LYS A 245 -9.19 -5.07 -56.49
C LYS A 245 -9.54 -3.70 -57.08
N GLU A 246 -9.08 -2.63 -56.43
CA GLU A 246 -9.40 -1.23 -56.79
C GLU A 246 -8.43 -0.63 -57.81
N PHE A 247 -7.51 -1.42 -58.35
CA PHE A 247 -6.62 -0.98 -59.41
C PHE A 247 -7.36 -0.77 -60.74
N SER A 248 -6.76 -0.01 -61.65
CA SER A 248 -7.22 0.07 -63.03
C SER A 248 -7.33 -1.32 -63.66
N GLU A 249 -8.27 -1.50 -64.60
CA GLU A 249 -8.53 -2.78 -65.26
C GLU A 249 -7.26 -3.40 -65.87
N ARG A 250 -6.37 -2.56 -66.41
CA ARG A 250 -5.09 -2.96 -66.97
C ARG A 250 -4.16 -3.56 -65.92
N VAL A 251 -3.98 -2.90 -64.78
CA VAL A 251 -3.14 -3.38 -63.67
C VAL A 251 -3.79 -4.62 -63.05
N GLN A 252 -5.10 -4.58 -62.79
CA GLN A 252 -5.87 -5.66 -62.18
C GLN A 252 -5.83 -6.95 -63.02
N THR A 253 -5.91 -6.86 -64.35
CA THR A 253 -5.80 -8.02 -65.26
C THR A 253 -4.44 -8.72 -65.13
N VAL A 254 -3.37 -7.95 -65.00
CA VAL A 254 -2.00 -8.51 -64.83
C VAL A 254 -1.85 -9.15 -63.44
N LEU A 255 -2.39 -8.52 -62.40
CA LEU A 255 -2.37 -9.05 -61.04
C LEU A 255 -3.20 -10.32 -60.90
N ASP A 256 -4.42 -10.36 -61.45
CA ASP A 256 -5.28 -11.55 -61.41
C ASP A 256 -4.65 -12.72 -62.17
N ARG A 257 -4.03 -12.47 -63.35
CA ARG A 257 -3.30 -13.51 -64.08
C ARG A 257 -2.18 -14.13 -63.25
N ARG A 258 -1.50 -13.34 -62.41
CA ARG A 258 -0.45 -13.85 -61.50
C ARG A 258 -1.02 -14.62 -60.31
N LYS A 259 -2.16 -14.20 -59.75
CA LYS A 259 -2.77 -14.84 -58.57
C LYS A 259 -3.28 -16.26 -58.84
N TYR A 260 -3.70 -16.54 -60.08
CA TYR A 260 -4.24 -17.84 -60.51
C TYR A 260 -3.22 -18.74 -61.25
N GLY A 261 -1.96 -18.31 -61.37
CA GLY A 261 -0.88 -19.18 -61.83
C GLY A 261 -0.37 -20.06 -60.68
N GLU A 262 -0.92 -21.26 -60.55
CA GLU A 262 -0.59 -22.22 -59.49
C GLU A 262 0.84 -22.80 -59.59
N GLU A 263 1.34 -23.20 -58.41
CA GLU A 263 2.52 -24.01 -58.05
C GLU A 263 3.92 -23.36 -58.09
N ASP A 264 4.27 -22.56 -59.08
CA ASP A 264 5.54 -21.82 -59.07
C ASP A 264 5.23 -20.32 -58.97
N MET A 265 5.35 -19.76 -57.77
CA MET A 265 5.17 -18.33 -57.52
C MET A 265 6.17 -17.56 -58.40
N ASP A 266 5.75 -17.11 -59.58
CA ASP A 266 6.60 -16.40 -60.53
C ASP A 266 7.00 -15.05 -59.92
N ILE A 267 8.18 -15.03 -59.29
CA ILE A 267 8.80 -13.86 -58.64
C ILE A 267 9.29 -12.84 -59.69
N SER A 268 9.04 -13.08 -60.98
CA SER A 268 9.44 -12.15 -62.03
C SER A 268 8.88 -10.74 -61.76
N PRO A 269 9.70 -9.69 -61.89
CA PRO A 269 9.25 -8.32 -61.68
C PRO A 269 8.08 -7.99 -62.61
N LEU A 270 7.17 -7.13 -62.17
CA LEU A 270 6.10 -6.61 -63.02
C LEU A 270 6.72 -5.89 -64.23
N PRO A 271 6.10 -5.95 -65.42
CA PRO A 271 6.52 -5.11 -66.53
C PRO A 271 6.60 -3.65 -66.09
N ALA A 272 7.68 -2.95 -66.46
CA ALA A 272 7.98 -1.61 -65.93
C ALA A 272 6.79 -0.63 -66.07
N SER A 273 6.06 -0.69 -67.19
CA SER A 273 4.88 0.15 -67.41
C SER A 273 3.73 -0.14 -66.45
N ILE A 274 3.54 -1.41 -66.05
CA ILE A 274 2.50 -1.82 -65.10
C ILE A 274 2.93 -1.45 -63.67
N ALA A 275 4.20 -1.62 -63.35
CA ALA A 275 4.75 -1.21 -62.06
C ALA A 275 4.61 0.30 -61.82
N GLU A 276 4.95 1.12 -62.82
CA GLU A 276 4.83 2.59 -62.74
C GLU A 276 3.36 3.05 -62.62
N GLU A 277 2.44 2.41 -63.34
CA GLU A 277 1.00 2.69 -63.25
C GLU A 277 0.44 2.32 -61.88
N MET A 278 0.78 1.12 -61.38
CA MET A 278 0.42 0.68 -60.03
C MET A 278 0.95 1.62 -58.96
N GLU A 279 2.22 2.02 -59.03
CA GLU A 279 2.84 2.95 -58.06
C GLU A 279 2.12 4.31 -58.03
N LYS A 280 1.77 4.86 -59.19
CA LYS A 280 1.01 6.11 -59.29
C LYS A 280 -0.38 6.00 -58.67
N GLU A 281 -1.10 4.91 -58.92
CA GLU A 281 -2.42 4.67 -58.35
C GLU A 281 -2.35 4.50 -56.82
N VAL A 282 -1.40 3.71 -56.32
CA VAL A 282 -1.15 3.54 -54.88
C VAL A 282 -0.82 4.87 -54.23
N GLN A 283 0.08 5.67 -54.83
CA GLN A 283 0.46 6.97 -54.28
C GLN A 283 -0.73 7.95 -54.27
N ALA A 284 -1.59 7.90 -55.28
CA ALA A 284 -2.81 8.70 -55.33
C ALA A 284 -3.83 8.27 -54.25
N ARG A 285 -3.97 6.96 -53.99
CA ARG A 285 -4.80 6.45 -52.88
C ARG A 285 -4.21 6.83 -51.53
N ALA A 286 -2.91 6.64 -51.32
CA ALA A 286 -2.22 6.96 -50.08
C ALA A 286 -2.41 8.43 -49.66
N LYS A 287 -2.30 9.36 -50.61
CA LYS A 287 -2.55 10.80 -50.37
C LYS A 287 -3.99 11.13 -49.97
N LYS A 288 -4.96 10.28 -50.32
CA LYS A 288 -6.39 10.47 -50.01
C LYS A 288 -6.80 9.82 -48.69
N MET A 289 -5.98 8.93 -48.13
CA MET A 289 -6.34 8.24 -46.88
C MET A 289 -6.30 9.20 -45.71
N THR A 290 -7.37 9.16 -44.90
CA THR A 290 -7.40 9.85 -43.60
C THR A 290 -6.53 9.10 -42.58
N ASP A 291 -6.09 9.78 -41.53
CA ASP A 291 -5.28 9.13 -40.50
C ASP A 291 -6.06 8.03 -39.74
N ASP A 292 -7.38 8.18 -39.62
CA ASP A 292 -8.26 7.15 -39.06
C ASP A 292 -8.35 5.92 -39.97
N GLU A 293 -8.44 6.11 -41.29
CA GLU A 293 -8.37 5.01 -42.27
C GLU A 293 -7.03 4.28 -42.17
N LYS A 294 -5.92 5.02 -42.16
CA LYS A 294 -4.57 4.44 -42.01
C LYS A 294 -4.46 3.63 -40.72
N LYS A 295 -4.95 4.18 -39.60
CA LYS A 295 -4.91 3.52 -38.29
C LYS A 295 -5.71 2.22 -38.29
N LYS A 296 -6.90 2.24 -38.88
CA LYS A 296 -7.74 1.05 -38.99
C LYS A 296 -7.05 -0.04 -39.80
N LEU A 297 -6.54 0.30 -40.98
CA LEU A 297 -5.82 -0.65 -41.86
C LEU A 297 -4.56 -1.22 -41.20
N LEU A 298 -3.82 -0.39 -40.45
CA LEU A 298 -2.65 -0.84 -39.69
C LEU A 298 -3.03 -1.86 -38.63
N ILE A 299 -4.08 -1.57 -37.85
CA ILE A 299 -4.57 -2.48 -36.81
C ILE A 299 -4.96 -3.82 -37.45
N GLU A 300 -5.72 -3.77 -38.54
CA GLU A 300 -6.27 -4.95 -39.20
C GLU A 300 -5.21 -5.81 -39.90
N HIS A 301 -4.31 -5.22 -40.69
CA HIS A 301 -3.41 -5.98 -41.56
C HIS A 301 -2.00 -6.18 -41.00
N MET A 302 -1.56 -5.36 -40.03
CA MET A 302 -0.19 -5.45 -39.50
C MET A 302 -0.19 -5.79 -38.02
N VAL A 303 -0.93 -5.03 -37.20
CA VAL A 303 -0.80 -5.15 -35.75
C VAL A 303 -1.52 -6.38 -35.21
N ASN A 304 -2.77 -6.63 -35.61
CA ASN A 304 -3.52 -7.81 -35.15
C ASN A 304 -2.85 -9.13 -35.56
N PRO A 305 -2.44 -9.34 -36.83
CA PRO A 305 -1.75 -10.58 -37.21
C PRO A 305 -0.43 -10.76 -36.45
N LEU A 306 0.33 -9.68 -36.22
CA LEU A 306 1.54 -9.72 -35.42
C LEU A 306 1.24 -10.12 -33.98
N LEU A 307 0.21 -9.54 -33.35
CA LEU A 307 -0.20 -9.90 -31.99
C LEU A 307 -0.79 -11.31 -31.90
N GLU A 308 -1.46 -11.80 -32.93
CA GLU A 308 -2.02 -13.15 -32.98
C GLU A 308 -0.94 -14.21 -33.23
N SER A 309 0.15 -13.85 -33.92
CA SER A 309 1.29 -14.76 -34.14
C SER A 309 2.08 -15.09 -32.86
N LEU A 310 1.96 -14.25 -31.83
CA LEU A 310 2.62 -14.46 -30.55
C LEU A 310 1.76 -15.33 -29.62
N PRO A 311 2.31 -16.39 -29.02
CA PRO A 311 1.62 -17.15 -27.98
C PRO A 311 1.13 -16.23 -26.86
N PHE A 312 -0.08 -16.49 -26.35
CA PHE A 312 -0.68 -15.67 -25.30
C PHE A 312 0.23 -15.44 -24.09
N GLU A 313 1.02 -16.44 -23.73
CA GLU A 313 1.98 -16.40 -22.62
C GLU A 313 3.12 -15.41 -22.87
N GLU A 314 3.61 -15.32 -24.12
CA GLU A 314 4.65 -14.37 -24.49
C GLU A 314 4.10 -12.95 -24.52
N ARG A 315 2.86 -12.78 -24.99
CA ARG A 315 2.16 -11.49 -24.94
C ARG A 315 1.98 -11.01 -23.49
N LEU A 316 1.60 -11.90 -22.58
CA LEU A 316 1.45 -11.55 -21.18
C LEU A 316 2.80 -11.24 -20.52
N LYS A 317 3.84 -12.05 -20.80
CA LYS A 317 5.19 -11.85 -20.27
C LYS A 317 5.83 -10.55 -20.74
N SER A 318 5.64 -10.18 -22.01
CA SER A 318 6.19 -8.93 -22.55
C SER A 318 5.53 -7.68 -21.95
N MET A 319 4.27 -7.80 -21.53
CA MET A 319 3.55 -6.70 -20.86
C MET A 319 3.78 -6.65 -19.33
N MET A 320 4.16 -7.76 -18.70
CA MET A 320 4.44 -7.83 -17.27
C MET A 320 5.86 -7.34 -17.00
N SER A 321 6.00 -6.04 -16.79
CA SER A 321 7.25 -5.45 -16.34
C SER A 321 7.54 -5.84 -14.89
N PHE A 322 8.81 -5.74 -14.49
CA PHE A 322 9.19 -5.84 -13.08
C PHE A 322 8.40 -4.87 -12.19
N TRP A 323 8.05 -3.69 -12.72
CA TRP A 323 7.25 -2.70 -12.01
C TRP A 323 5.80 -3.15 -11.78
N ASP A 324 5.20 -3.91 -12.70
CA ASP A 324 3.84 -4.44 -12.52
C ASP A 324 3.74 -5.35 -11.29
N LEU A 325 4.78 -6.15 -11.01
CA LEU A 325 4.83 -7.01 -9.82
C LEU A 325 4.87 -6.19 -8.52
N ALA A 326 5.61 -5.08 -8.51
CA ALA A 326 5.63 -4.17 -7.36
C ALA A 326 4.24 -3.54 -7.13
N TRP A 327 3.60 -3.07 -8.19
CA TRP A 327 2.25 -2.48 -8.11
C TRP A 327 1.19 -3.50 -7.72
N LEU A 328 1.31 -4.76 -8.18
CA LEU A 328 0.48 -5.87 -7.76
C LEU A 328 0.59 -6.10 -6.24
N GLY A 329 1.83 -6.12 -5.71
CA GLY A 329 2.07 -6.24 -4.28
C GLY A 329 1.43 -5.10 -3.47
N ILE A 330 1.52 -3.86 -3.97
CA ILE A 330 0.90 -2.69 -3.35
C ILE A 330 -0.63 -2.80 -3.35
N ALA A 331 -1.24 -3.18 -4.48
CA ALA A 331 -2.70 -3.36 -4.58
C ALA A 331 -3.20 -4.46 -3.64
N VAL A 332 -2.51 -5.61 -3.60
CA VAL A 332 -2.81 -6.73 -2.71
C VAL A 332 -2.70 -6.31 -1.25
N SER A 333 -1.61 -5.65 -0.87
CA SER A 333 -1.40 -5.18 0.50
C SER A 333 -2.47 -4.16 0.92
N THR A 334 -2.82 -3.23 0.03
CA THR A 334 -3.86 -2.23 0.25
C THR A 334 -5.22 -2.89 0.46
N ALA A 335 -5.64 -3.76 -0.46
CA ALA A 335 -6.92 -4.46 -0.37
C ALA A 335 -7.01 -5.34 0.88
N PHE A 336 -5.95 -6.10 1.17
CA PHE A 336 -5.85 -6.94 2.37
C PHE A 336 -5.94 -6.12 3.65
N SER A 337 -5.16 -5.04 3.76
CA SER A 337 -5.15 -4.18 4.95
C SER A 337 -6.51 -3.51 5.18
N VAL A 338 -7.20 -3.10 4.12
CA VAL A 338 -8.54 -2.53 4.21
C VAL A 338 -9.54 -3.59 4.67
N GLY A 339 -9.48 -4.80 4.09
CA GLY A 339 -10.40 -5.89 4.41
C GLY A 339 -10.23 -6.49 5.80
N ARG A 340 -8.98 -6.63 6.26
CA ARG A 340 -8.67 -7.22 7.58
C ARG A 340 -8.95 -6.26 8.73
N GLY A 341 -8.74 -4.96 8.53
CA GLY A 341 -8.79 -3.97 9.60
C GLY A 341 -7.53 -3.95 10.47
N LYS A 342 -7.52 -3.06 11.47
CA LYS A 342 -6.47 -3.00 12.50
C LYS A 342 -6.93 -3.84 13.68
N GLU A 343 -6.26 -4.98 13.89
CA GLU A 343 -6.28 -5.69 15.18
C GLU A 343 -5.61 -4.84 16.26
#